data_AF-T1GAB5-F1
#
_entry.id   AF-T1GAB5-F1
#
_cell.length_a   1.000
_cell.length_b   1.000
_cell.length_c   1.000
_cell.angle_alpha   90.00
_cell.angle_beta   90.00
_cell.angle_gamma   90.00
#
_symmetry.space_group_name_H-M   'P 1'
#
loop_
_entity.id
_entity.type
_entity.pdbx_description
1 polymer ?
#
loop_
_entity_poly.entity_id
_entity_poly.type
_entity_poly.pdbx_seq_one_letter_code
_entity_poly.pdbx_strand_id
1 'polypeptide(L)'
;MKKNGKVIYLEIEQGKVLPMGNINLKTVTWKKNSDNFSKHFSVNHNTKVHINRYESKEVNYVLTKVRFANVNNELYMEFGLTKLNYTSGILERNTKMFFSKTNAGVISTSDLDIPTASNGKHTIIENGYLRFTASSRSIDAAQSTVPYLDTGDVAISGWTLLNGVGLNYKQSKGFGGFIGLSVNLYNHNNNINDIIAKY
;
A
#
# COMPACT_ATOMS: atom_id res chain seq x y z
N MET A 1 3.27 1.21 -8.01
CA MET A 1 3.33 -0.21 -8.46
C MET A 1 3.81 -0.23 -9.88
N LYS A 2 4.54 -1.24 -10.34
CA LYS A 2 4.93 -1.37 -11.76
C LYS A 2 4.39 -2.66 -12.37
N LYS A 3 4.18 -2.64 -13.69
CA LYS A 3 3.71 -3.77 -14.50
C LYS A 3 4.80 -4.20 -15.46
N ASN A 4 5.13 -5.49 -15.47
CA ASN A 4 5.94 -6.12 -16.51
C ASN A 4 5.19 -7.36 -17.02
N GLY A 5 4.77 -7.33 -18.29
CA GLY A 5 3.91 -8.36 -18.87
C GLY A 5 2.60 -8.52 -18.09
N LYS A 6 2.37 -9.70 -17.52
CA LYS A 6 1.19 -10.03 -16.69
C LYS A 6 1.46 -9.92 -15.18
N VAL A 7 2.65 -9.45 -14.78
CA VAL A 7 3.07 -9.39 -13.38
C VAL A 7 3.06 -7.95 -12.89
N ILE A 8 2.53 -7.78 -11.67
CA ILE A 8 2.55 -6.52 -10.93
C ILE A 8 3.50 -6.68 -9.75
N TYR A 9 4.34 -5.68 -9.53
CA TYR A 9 5.31 -5.67 -8.45
C TYR A 9 5.50 -4.28 -7.84
N LEU A 10 6.18 -4.26 -6.69
CA LEU A 10 6.53 -3.04 -5.97
C LEU A 10 7.93 -2.58 -6.40
N GLU A 11 8.04 -1.29 -6.66
CA GLU A 11 9.32 -0.57 -6.61
C GLU A 11 9.15 0.52 -5.57
N ILE A 12 10.18 0.72 -4.75
CA ILE A 12 10.11 1.60 -3.58
C ILE A 12 11.42 2.35 -3.46
N GLU A 13 11.35 3.63 -3.14
CA GLU A 13 12.53 4.42 -2.78
C GLU A 13 12.91 4.16 -1.31
N GLN A 14 14.20 3.94 -1.07
CA GLN A 14 14.75 3.73 0.26
C GLN A 14 15.94 4.65 0.48
N GLY A 15 16.15 5.09 1.72
CA GLY A 15 17.29 5.91 2.13
C GLY A 15 17.68 5.64 3.57
N LYS A 16 18.91 6.03 3.93
CA LYS A 16 19.41 5.94 5.30
C LYS A 16 18.77 7.05 6.15
N VAL A 17 18.15 6.66 7.25
CA VAL A 17 17.66 7.59 8.27
C VAL A 17 18.82 8.22 9.05
N LEU A 18 18.64 9.48 9.42
CA LEU A 18 19.54 10.33 10.19
C LEU A 18 18.88 10.70 11.52
N PRO A 19 19.62 11.32 12.46
CA PRO A 19 19.03 11.89 13.68
C PRO A 19 17.77 12.72 13.40
N MET A 20 16.83 12.64 14.32
CA MET A 20 15.53 13.33 14.27
C MET A 20 14.66 12.91 13.08
N GLY A 21 14.85 11.70 12.59
CA GLY A 21 14.04 11.13 11.50
C GLY A 21 14.26 11.75 10.13
N ASN A 22 15.32 12.55 9.96
CA ASN A 22 15.71 13.08 8.65
C ASN A 22 16.18 11.95 7.72
N ILE A 23 16.09 12.15 6.40
CA ILE A 23 16.59 11.20 5.41
C ILE A 23 17.88 11.73 4.78
N ASN A 24 18.90 10.88 4.68
CA ASN A 24 20.09 11.21 3.92
C ASN A 24 19.80 11.09 2.41
N LEU A 25 19.53 12.23 1.76
CA LEU A 25 19.18 12.31 0.34
C LEU A 25 20.24 11.70 -0.59
N LYS A 26 21.52 11.69 -0.20
CA LYS A 26 22.59 11.07 -1.01
C LYS A 26 22.50 9.54 -1.07
N THR A 27 21.72 8.94 -0.17
CA THR A 27 21.54 7.47 -0.09
C THR A 27 20.20 7.03 -0.68
N VAL A 28 19.35 7.97 -1.09
CA VAL A 28 18.03 7.67 -1.65
C VAL A 28 18.21 6.98 -2.98
N THR A 29 17.69 5.76 -3.08
CA THR A 29 17.76 4.95 -4.31
C THR A 29 16.48 4.14 -4.48
N TRP A 30 16.11 3.91 -5.74
CA TRP A 30 15.05 2.97 -6.06
C TRP A 30 15.50 1.54 -5.78
N LYS A 31 14.81 0.88 -4.86
CA LYS A 31 14.82 -0.57 -4.74
C LYS A 31 13.90 -1.13 -5.82
N LYS A 32 14.46 -1.32 -7.01
CA LYS A 32 13.80 -2.04 -8.10
C LYS A 32 13.63 -3.51 -7.70
N ASN A 33 12.56 -4.13 -8.17
CA ASN A 33 12.45 -5.57 -8.05
C ASN A 33 13.52 -6.21 -8.94
N SER A 34 14.28 -7.16 -8.40
CA SER A 34 15.15 -7.98 -9.26
C SER A 34 14.23 -8.77 -10.19
N ASP A 35 14.52 -8.82 -11.49
CA ASP A 35 13.71 -9.48 -12.55
C ASP A 35 13.45 -10.99 -12.34
N ASN A 36 13.76 -11.52 -11.17
CA ASN A 36 13.41 -12.86 -10.73
C ASN A 36 11.91 -12.96 -10.38
N PHE A 37 11.07 -12.96 -11.41
CA PHE A 37 9.62 -13.17 -11.33
C PHE A 37 9.21 -14.61 -10.96
N SER A 38 10.16 -15.48 -10.57
CA SER A 38 9.87 -16.88 -10.19
C SER A 38 8.98 -17.02 -8.95
N LYS A 39 8.96 -16.00 -8.08
CA LYS A 39 8.07 -15.93 -6.90
C LYS A 39 6.92 -14.97 -7.17
N HIS A 40 5.85 -15.49 -7.74
CA HIS A 40 4.58 -14.78 -7.95
C HIS A 40 3.41 -15.64 -7.47
N PHE A 41 2.26 -15.01 -7.29
CA PHE A 41 0.99 -15.70 -7.08
C PHE A 41 -0.03 -15.16 -8.09
N SER A 42 -0.95 -16.02 -8.48
CA SER A 42 -2.04 -15.65 -9.39
C SER A 42 -3.21 -15.07 -8.61
N VAL A 43 -3.87 -14.08 -9.20
CA VAL A 43 -5.08 -13.46 -8.68
C VAL A 43 -6.22 -13.77 -9.65
N ASN A 44 -7.37 -14.19 -9.13
CA ASN A 44 -8.55 -14.55 -9.92
C ASN A 44 -9.83 -13.96 -9.30
N HIS A 45 -10.99 -14.23 -9.92
CA HIS A 45 -12.28 -13.72 -9.44
C HIS A 45 -12.67 -14.22 -8.04
N ASN A 46 -12.08 -15.33 -7.58
CA ASN A 46 -12.25 -15.87 -6.23
C ASN A 46 -11.18 -15.36 -5.25
N THR A 47 -10.27 -14.49 -5.66
CA THR A 47 -9.31 -13.87 -4.74
C THR A 47 -9.99 -12.74 -3.99
N LYS A 48 -9.95 -12.76 -2.65
CA LYS A 48 -10.35 -11.59 -1.84
C LYS A 48 -9.18 -10.62 -1.80
N VAL A 49 -9.38 -9.38 -2.22
CA VAL A 49 -8.37 -8.33 -2.10
C VAL A 49 -8.74 -7.45 -0.92
N HIS A 50 -7.90 -7.43 0.11
CA HIS A 50 -8.11 -6.58 1.28
C HIS A 50 -7.75 -5.14 0.94
N ILE A 51 -8.71 -4.26 1.13
CA ILE A 51 -8.56 -2.81 1.07
C ILE A 51 -8.44 -2.34 2.52
N ASN A 52 -7.23 -2.04 2.93
CA ASN A 52 -6.95 -1.53 4.26
C ASN A 52 -5.62 -0.78 4.23
N ARG A 53 -5.61 0.46 4.70
CA ARG A 53 -4.39 1.22 4.98
C ARG A 53 -4.07 1.07 6.45
N TYR A 54 -3.08 0.24 6.77
CA TYR A 54 -2.69 0.04 8.17
C TYR A 54 -1.88 1.23 8.69
N GLU A 55 -2.36 1.87 9.75
CA GLU A 55 -1.62 2.88 10.51
C GLU A 55 -1.13 2.28 11.83
N SER A 56 0.19 2.29 12.02
CA SER A 56 0.78 1.77 13.26
C SER A 56 0.64 2.78 14.38
N LYS A 57 0.21 2.28 15.55
CA LYS A 57 0.24 3.00 16.82
C LYS A 57 1.56 2.84 17.57
N GLU A 58 2.50 2.08 17.00
CA GLU A 58 3.81 1.83 17.60
C GLU A 58 4.67 3.10 17.52
N VAL A 59 5.03 3.65 18.68
CA VAL A 59 5.92 4.81 18.78
C VAL A 59 7.34 4.39 18.41
N ASN A 60 8.05 5.21 17.63
CA ASN A 60 9.42 4.92 17.21
C ASN A 60 9.54 3.66 16.33
N TYR A 61 8.54 3.31 15.53
CA TYR A 61 8.65 2.24 14.54
C TYR A 61 8.43 2.77 13.12
N VAL A 62 9.32 2.38 12.20
CA VAL A 62 9.31 2.81 10.80
C VAL A 62 9.28 1.63 9.85
N LEU A 63 8.66 1.81 8.69
CA LEU A 63 8.53 0.81 7.65
C LEU A 63 9.88 0.49 7.02
N THR A 64 10.28 -0.79 7.07
CA THR A 64 11.56 -1.27 6.51
C THR A 64 11.39 -2.49 5.62
N LYS A 65 10.24 -3.18 5.70
CA LYS A 65 9.92 -4.35 4.89
C LYS A 65 8.51 -4.22 4.37
N VAL A 66 8.29 -4.62 3.13
CA VAL A 66 6.95 -4.70 2.54
C VAL A 66 6.95 -5.69 1.38
N ARG A 67 5.85 -6.43 1.25
CA ARG A 67 5.56 -7.31 0.12
C ARG A 67 4.06 -7.47 -0.06
N PHE A 68 3.64 -7.86 -1.25
CA PHE A 68 2.34 -8.51 -1.37
C PHE A 68 2.40 -9.91 -0.76
N ALA A 69 1.31 -10.33 -0.15
CA ALA A 69 1.10 -11.67 0.35
C ALA A 69 -0.23 -12.22 -0.15
N ASN A 70 -0.25 -13.50 -0.50
CA ASN A 70 -1.46 -14.23 -0.84
C ASN A 70 -1.51 -15.51 -0.02
N VAL A 71 -2.49 -15.62 0.87
CA VAL A 71 -2.71 -16.80 1.72
C VAL A 71 -4.19 -17.15 1.69
N ASN A 72 -4.52 -18.42 1.44
CA ASN A 72 -5.91 -18.90 1.32
C ASN A 72 -6.74 -18.10 0.29
N ASN A 73 -6.11 -17.71 -0.82
CA ASN A 73 -6.71 -16.88 -1.86
C ASN A 73 -7.17 -15.48 -1.36
N GLU A 74 -6.50 -14.96 -0.34
CA GLU A 74 -6.67 -13.59 0.16
C GLU A 74 -5.39 -12.80 -0.10
N LEU A 75 -5.49 -11.74 -0.91
CA LEU A 75 -4.42 -10.81 -1.25
C LEU A 75 -4.42 -9.62 -0.29
N TYR A 76 -3.27 -9.34 0.32
CA TYR A 76 -3.05 -8.22 1.23
C TYR A 76 -1.56 -7.83 1.23
N MET A 77 -1.22 -6.75 1.95
CA MET A 77 0.16 -6.33 2.18
C MET A 77 0.67 -6.95 3.47
N GLU A 78 1.86 -7.54 3.43
CA GLU A 78 2.65 -7.86 4.61
C GLU A 78 3.79 -6.85 4.71
N PHE A 79 4.03 -6.34 5.92
CA PHE A 79 5.06 -5.35 6.13
C PHE A 79 5.70 -5.47 7.51
N GLY A 80 6.94 -4.98 7.61
CA GLY A 80 7.71 -4.97 8.83
C GLY A 80 8.03 -3.56 9.25
N LEU A 81 7.75 -3.26 10.51
CA LEU A 81 8.17 -2.02 11.13
C LEU A 81 9.35 -2.30 12.06
N THR A 82 10.45 -1.56 11.87
CA THR A 82 11.66 -1.67 12.70
C THR A 82 11.73 -0.50 13.65
N LYS A 83 12.09 -0.78 14.90
CA LYS A 83 12.25 0.25 15.92
C LYS A 83 13.40 1.19 15.55
N LEU A 84 13.14 2.48 15.61
CA LEU A 84 14.05 3.58 15.33
C LEU A 84 14.42 4.25 16.65
N ASN A 85 15.71 4.34 16.94
CA ASN A 85 16.19 5.31 17.91
C ASN A 85 16.15 6.69 17.24
N TYR A 86 15.11 7.46 17.52
CA TYR A 86 14.84 8.73 16.83
C TYR A 86 15.97 9.75 17.00
N THR A 87 16.55 9.82 18.19
CA THR A 87 17.64 10.75 18.52
C THR A 87 18.92 10.45 17.77
N SER A 88 19.29 9.18 17.60
CA SER A 88 20.53 8.79 16.90
C SER A 88 20.34 8.50 15.41
N GLY A 89 19.11 8.26 14.96
CA GLY A 89 18.84 7.82 13.59
C GLY A 89 19.29 6.37 13.32
N ILE A 90 19.29 5.51 14.34
CA ILE A 90 19.72 4.12 14.21
C ILE A 90 18.50 3.19 14.30
N LEU A 91 18.38 2.27 13.34
CA LEU A 91 17.41 1.19 13.40
C LEU A 91 17.90 0.09 14.35
N GLU A 92 17.13 -0.21 15.37
CA GLU A 92 17.40 -1.30 16.31
C GLU A 92 17.07 -2.65 15.69
N ARG A 93 17.67 -3.74 16.19
CA ARG A 93 17.35 -5.12 15.74
C ARG A 93 16.02 -5.63 16.33
N ASN A 94 14.97 -4.81 16.24
CA ASN A 94 13.63 -5.10 16.71
C ASN A 94 12.63 -4.77 15.60
N THR A 95 12.15 -5.80 14.91
CA THR A 95 11.18 -5.65 13.82
C THR A 95 9.91 -6.41 14.13
N LYS A 96 8.77 -5.72 14.07
CA LYS A 96 7.43 -6.28 14.20
C LYS A 96 6.83 -6.47 12.82
N MET A 97 6.25 -7.64 12.55
CA MET A 97 5.58 -7.95 11.30
C MET A 97 4.07 -7.73 11.43
N PHE A 98 3.46 -7.17 10.40
CA PHE A 98 2.05 -6.81 10.34
C PHE A 98 1.44 -7.18 8.98
N PHE A 99 0.12 -7.23 8.94
CA PHE A 99 -0.65 -7.57 7.75
C PHE A 99 -1.79 -6.55 7.56
N SER A 100 -1.99 -6.07 6.34
CA SER A 100 -3.09 -5.17 5.99
C SER A 100 -4.42 -5.92 5.76
N LYS A 101 -4.65 -7.01 6.51
CA LYS A 101 -5.95 -7.68 6.49
C LYS A 101 -6.99 -6.80 7.16
N THR A 102 -8.25 -7.03 6.82
CA THR A 102 -9.38 -6.37 7.46
C THR A 102 -10.52 -7.35 7.66
N ASN A 103 -11.27 -7.12 8.73
CA ASN A 103 -12.50 -7.83 9.06
C ASN A 103 -13.74 -7.04 8.63
N ALA A 104 -13.56 -5.89 7.98
CA ALA A 104 -14.67 -5.11 7.43
C ALA A 104 -15.39 -5.87 6.30
N GLY A 105 -16.60 -5.41 6.00
CA GLY A 105 -17.49 -6.07 5.05
C GLY A 105 -16.99 -6.05 3.60
N VAL A 106 -17.78 -6.71 2.75
CA VAL A 106 -17.56 -6.74 1.31
C VAL A 106 -17.82 -5.36 0.70
N ILE A 107 -16.93 -4.92 -0.18
CA ILE A 107 -17.10 -3.77 -1.06
C ILE A 107 -17.66 -4.34 -2.37
N SER A 108 -18.89 -3.98 -2.72
CA SER A 108 -19.52 -4.50 -3.93
C SER A 108 -18.85 -3.95 -5.18
N THR A 109 -18.47 -4.85 -6.09
CA THR A 109 -17.93 -4.55 -7.42
C THR A 109 -18.85 -5.01 -8.55
N SER A 110 -20.06 -5.51 -8.22
CA SER A 110 -20.99 -6.12 -9.18
C SER A 110 -21.65 -5.10 -10.10
N ASP A 111 -21.77 -5.46 -11.38
CA ASP A 111 -22.51 -4.70 -12.40
C ASP A 111 -22.04 -3.23 -12.51
N LEU A 112 -20.73 -3.03 -12.51
CA LEU A 112 -20.11 -1.71 -12.63
C LEU A 112 -19.48 -1.52 -14.00
N ASP A 113 -19.58 -0.31 -14.54
CA ASP A 113 -18.95 0.07 -15.80
C ASP A 113 -17.43 0.25 -15.66
N ILE A 114 -16.72 0.34 -16.78
CA ILE A 114 -15.26 0.43 -16.81
C ILE A 114 -14.74 1.70 -16.10
N PRO A 115 -13.72 1.60 -15.24
CA PRO A 115 -13.26 2.72 -14.42
C PRO A 115 -12.89 3.99 -15.20
N THR A 116 -12.36 3.83 -16.41
CA THR A 116 -11.89 4.92 -17.28
C THR A 116 -12.99 5.68 -18.00
N ALA A 117 -14.22 5.19 -18.02
CA ALA A 117 -15.37 5.91 -18.58
C ALA A 117 -15.95 6.95 -17.61
N SER A 118 -15.46 6.98 -16.36
CA SER A 118 -15.98 7.90 -15.36
C SER A 118 -15.44 9.32 -15.51
N ASN A 119 -16.34 10.29 -15.54
CA ASN A 119 -16.04 11.73 -15.37
C ASN A 119 -16.36 12.24 -13.95
N GLY A 120 -16.78 11.34 -13.06
CA GLY A 120 -17.25 11.68 -11.71
C GLY A 120 -16.11 11.79 -10.69
N LYS A 121 -16.40 12.42 -9.55
CA LYS A 121 -15.49 12.47 -8.41
C LYS A 121 -15.27 11.07 -7.83
N HIS A 122 -14.01 10.71 -7.60
CA HIS A 122 -13.67 9.49 -6.90
C HIS A 122 -13.79 9.65 -5.38
N THR A 123 -14.44 8.69 -4.74
CA THR A 123 -14.43 8.47 -3.28
C THR A 123 -13.39 7.42 -2.96
N ILE A 124 -12.59 7.65 -1.91
CA ILE A 124 -11.61 6.68 -1.42
C ILE A 124 -12.29 5.81 -0.36
N ILE A 125 -12.29 4.50 -0.61
CA ILE A 125 -12.69 3.47 0.36
C ILE A 125 -11.40 2.89 0.94
N GLU A 126 -11.23 3.02 2.25
CA GLU A 126 -9.99 2.65 2.96
C GLU A 126 -10.11 1.38 3.80
N ASN A 127 -11.29 0.74 3.85
CA ASN A 127 -11.51 -0.44 4.67
C ASN A 127 -12.58 -1.38 4.07
N GLY A 128 -12.24 -2.67 3.93
CA GLY A 128 -13.12 -3.72 3.41
C GLY A 128 -12.36 -4.71 2.55
N TYR A 129 -13.07 -5.59 1.86
CA TYR A 129 -12.46 -6.43 0.83
C TYR A 129 -13.34 -6.48 -0.41
N LEU A 130 -12.71 -6.69 -1.56
CA LEU A 130 -13.40 -6.83 -2.83
C LEU A 130 -12.86 -8.01 -3.63
N ARG A 131 -13.50 -8.28 -4.75
CA ARG A 131 -13.07 -9.28 -5.73
C ARG A 131 -13.03 -8.66 -7.11
N PHE A 132 -12.16 -9.19 -7.95
CA PHE A 132 -12.23 -8.90 -9.38
C PHE A 132 -13.48 -9.58 -9.97
N THR A 133 -14.25 -8.85 -10.77
CA THR A 133 -15.43 -9.33 -11.46
C THR A 133 -15.45 -8.80 -12.88
N ALA A 134 -16.29 -9.39 -13.73
CA ALA A 134 -16.57 -8.79 -15.02
C ALA A 134 -17.31 -7.45 -14.82
N SER A 135 -17.06 -6.52 -15.72
CA SER A 135 -17.81 -5.26 -15.86
C SER A 135 -19.28 -5.50 -16.23
N SER A 136 -20.07 -4.43 -16.24
CA SER A 136 -21.52 -4.48 -16.45
C SER A 136 -21.88 -5.10 -17.80
N ARG A 137 -22.67 -6.19 -17.76
CA ARG A 137 -23.14 -6.87 -18.96
C ARG A 137 -24.04 -5.99 -19.83
N SER A 138 -24.80 -5.08 -19.22
CA SER A 138 -25.74 -4.21 -19.95
C SER A 138 -25.04 -3.02 -20.61
N ILE A 139 -23.86 -2.62 -20.12
CA ILE A 139 -23.13 -1.43 -20.60
C ILE A 139 -22.01 -1.82 -21.56
N ASP A 140 -21.15 -2.76 -21.18
CA ASP A 140 -19.96 -3.13 -21.97
C ASP A 140 -19.91 -4.63 -22.31
N ALA A 141 -21.04 -5.32 -22.19
CA ALA A 141 -21.15 -6.76 -22.43
C ALA A 141 -20.20 -7.61 -21.58
N ALA A 142 -19.78 -7.13 -20.40
CA ALA A 142 -18.91 -7.84 -19.47
C ALA A 142 -17.54 -8.18 -20.07
N GLN A 143 -17.03 -7.34 -20.98
CA GLN A 143 -15.77 -7.56 -21.71
C GLN A 143 -14.53 -7.25 -20.88
N SER A 144 -14.67 -6.48 -19.79
CA SER A 144 -13.55 -6.03 -18.96
C SER A 144 -13.57 -6.69 -17.59
N THR A 145 -12.42 -6.67 -16.91
CA THR A 145 -12.32 -7.08 -15.49
C THR A 145 -12.13 -5.84 -14.62
N VAL A 146 -12.98 -5.67 -13.61
CA VAL A 146 -12.94 -4.56 -12.67
C VAL A 146 -12.76 -5.07 -11.24
N PRO A 147 -12.15 -4.28 -10.33
CA PRO A 147 -11.53 -2.97 -10.53
C PRO A 147 -10.22 -3.03 -11.35
N TYR A 148 -9.74 -1.87 -11.82
CA TYR A 148 -8.40 -1.75 -12.41
C TYR A 148 -7.33 -1.56 -11.32
N LEU A 149 -6.06 -1.76 -11.67
CA LEU A 149 -4.93 -1.47 -10.79
C LEU A 149 -4.35 -0.08 -11.12
N ASP A 150 -4.24 0.77 -10.12
CA ASP A 150 -3.59 2.08 -10.22
C ASP A 150 -2.07 1.90 -10.11
N THR A 151 -1.39 1.84 -11.25
CA THR A 151 0.07 1.72 -11.32
C THR A 151 0.79 3.06 -11.25
N GLY A 152 0.09 4.14 -10.88
CA GLY A 152 0.71 5.43 -10.64
C GLY A 152 1.78 5.37 -9.55
N ASP A 153 2.71 6.32 -9.58
CA ASP A 153 3.71 6.49 -8.54
C ASP A 153 3.08 7.16 -7.31
N VAL A 154 3.39 6.64 -6.12
CA VAL A 154 2.98 7.25 -4.86
C VAL A 154 4.14 8.11 -4.38
N ALA A 155 4.15 9.37 -4.81
CA ALA A 155 5.19 10.34 -4.45
C ALA A 155 4.82 11.09 -3.17
N ILE A 156 5.79 11.23 -2.26
CA ILE A 156 5.63 11.99 -1.02
C ILE A 156 6.55 13.20 -1.07
N SER A 157 5.98 14.38 -0.85
CA SER A 157 6.77 15.61 -0.78
C SER A 157 7.70 15.57 0.44
N GLY A 158 8.98 15.82 0.23
CA GLY A 158 9.94 16.07 1.32
C GLY A 158 10.65 14.86 1.92
N TRP A 159 10.60 13.67 1.30
CA TRP A 159 11.38 12.47 1.72
C TRP A 159 11.26 12.17 3.22
N THR A 160 10.18 11.52 3.63
CA THR A 160 9.91 11.23 5.04
C THR A 160 9.87 9.73 5.35
N LEU A 161 9.87 9.42 6.63
CA LEU A 161 9.68 8.07 7.16
C LEU A 161 8.22 7.64 7.00
N LEU A 162 8.01 6.35 6.81
CA LEU A 162 6.67 5.74 6.77
C LEU A 162 6.47 4.87 8.00
N ASN A 163 5.24 4.77 8.50
CA ASN A 163 4.88 3.88 9.61
C ASN A 163 3.75 2.90 9.25
N GLY A 164 3.38 2.84 7.97
CA GLY A 164 2.28 2.01 7.52
C GLY A 164 2.15 1.97 6.01
N VAL A 165 1.50 0.93 5.52
CA VAL A 165 1.26 0.67 4.11
C VAL A 165 -0.01 -0.17 3.95
N GLY A 166 -0.61 -0.09 2.78
CA GLY A 166 -1.80 -0.86 2.45
C GLY A 166 -2.29 -0.65 1.04
N LEU A 167 -3.51 -1.09 0.80
CA LEU A 167 -4.24 -0.87 -0.44
C LEU A 167 -5.43 0.04 -0.18
N ASN A 168 -5.69 0.95 -1.11
CA ASN A 168 -6.92 1.75 -1.17
C ASN A 168 -7.74 1.36 -2.39
N TYR A 169 -9.03 1.67 -2.36
CA TYR A 169 -9.92 1.52 -3.51
C TYR A 169 -10.59 2.86 -3.80
N LYS A 170 -10.33 3.43 -4.97
CA LYS A 170 -10.91 4.70 -5.42
C LYS A 170 -12.05 4.39 -6.38
N GLN A 171 -13.25 4.84 -6.08
CA GLN A 171 -14.43 4.52 -6.86
C GLN A 171 -15.23 5.78 -7.21
N SER A 172 -15.74 5.83 -8.45
CA SER A 172 -16.82 6.74 -8.82
C SER A 172 -18.13 5.96 -8.94
N LYS A 173 -19.26 6.58 -8.59
CA LYS A 173 -20.57 5.90 -8.54
C LYS A 173 -20.92 5.26 -9.90
N GLY A 174 -21.21 3.97 -9.91
CA GLY A 174 -21.54 3.20 -11.13
C GLY A 174 -20.33 2.63 -11.88
N PHE A 175 -19.11 2.91 -11.42
CA PHE A 175 -17.89 2.48 -12.09
C PHE A 175 -17.04 1.57 -11.20
N GLY A 176 -16.30 0.66 -11.84
CA GLY A 176 -15.52 -0.40 -11.21
C GLY A 176 -14.31 0.07 -10.40
N GLY A 177 -13.92 1.34 -10.49
CA GLY A 177 -12.85 1.95 -9.70
C GLY A 177 -11.43 1.37 -9.88
N PHE A 178 -10.53 1.80 -9.00
CA PHE A 178 -9.10 1.49 -9.05
C PHE A 178 -8.57 1.05 -7.68
N ILE A 179 -7.77 -0.01 -7.64
CA ILE A 179 -6.98 -0.41 -6.46
C ILE A 179 -5.61 0.23 -6.55
N GLY A 180 -5.24 1.05 -5.57
CA GLY A 180 -3.94 1.70 -5.49
C GLY A 180 -3.17 1.34 -4.23
N LEU A 181 -1.87 1.62 -4.24
CA LEU A 181 -1.09 1.63 -3.01
C LEU A 181 -1.47 2.83 -2.15
N SER A 182 -1.41 2.64 -0.84
CA SER A 182 -1.56 3.70 0.14
C SER A 182 -0.49 3.55 1.23
N VAL A 183 0.03 4.66 1.72
CA VAL A 183 1.10 4.71 2.72
C VAL A 183 0.72 5.66 3.85
N ASN A 184 1.28 5.43 5.03
CA ASN A 184 1.12 6.32 6.17
C ASN A 184 2.45 6.97 6.53
N LEU A 185 2.39 8.28 6.73
CA LEU A 185 3.54 9.07 7.10
C LEU A 185 3.82 8.89 8.59
N TYR A 186 5.10 8.84 8.93
CA TYR A 186 5.52 8.80 10.32
C TYR A 186 5.18 10.12 11.02
N ASN A 187 4.49 10.05 12.15
CA ASN A 187 4.22 11.23 12.97
C ASN A 187 5.43 11.53 13.87
N HIS A 188 6.22 12.54 13.48
CA HIS A 188 7.40 12.98 14.22
C HIS A 188 7.07 13.52 15.63
N ASN A 189 5.85 14.03 15.86
CA ASN A 189 5.44 14.60 17.15
C ASN A 189 5.38 13.55 18.27
N ASN A 190 5.27 12.26 17.93
CA ASN A 190 5.23 11.19 18.91
C ASN A 190 6.55 11.05 19.71
N ASN A 191 7.62 11.74 19.30
CA ASN A 191 8.96 11.62 19.88
C ASN A 191 9.43 12.92 20.54
N ILE A 192 8.51 13.87 20.80
CA ILE A 192 8.83 15.12 21.50
C ILE A 192 9.48 14.85 22.87
N ASN A 193 9.01 13.84 23.59
CA ASN A 193 9.58 13.49 24.90
C ASN A 193 11.03 12.99 24.80
N ASP A 194 11.40 12.30 23.72
CA ASP A 194 12.78 11.83 23.48
C ASP A 194 13.74 13.00 23.21
N ILE A 195 13.21 14.12 22.72
CA ILE A 195 13.97 15.36 22.48
C ILE A 195 14.16 16.11 23.81
N ILE A 196 13.10 16.21 24.61
CA ILE A 196 13.10 16.96 25.88
C ILE A 196 13.97 16.28 26.93
N ALA A 197 13.97 14.93 27.02
CA ALA A 197 14.75 14.19 28.01
C ALA A 197 16.28 14.32 27.88
N LYS A 198 16.77 15.04 26.88
CA LYS A 198 18.19 15.29 26.62
C LYS A 198 18.66 16.67 27.12
N TYR A 199 17.74 17.50 27.61
CA TYR A 199 17.97 18.79 28.24
C TYR A 199 17.50 18.76 29.69
#